data_AF-A0A7V0RKX7-F1
#
_entry.id   AF-A0A7V0RKX7-F1
#
_cell.length_a   1.000
_cell.length_b   1.000
_cell.length_c   1.000
_cell.angle_alpha   90.00
_cell.angle_beta   90.00
_cell.angle_gamma   90.00
#
_symmetry.space_group_name_H-M   'P 1'
#
loop_
_entity.id
_entity.type
_entity.pdbx_description
1 polymer ?
#
loop_
_entity_poly.entity_id
_entity_poly.type
_entity_poly.pdbx_seq_one_letter_code
_entity_poly.pdbx_strand_id
1 'polypeptide(L)'
;MTMAGARTSQAPVCDIAIGDEFGWRCYRSGPVTLWFKGWLDGLDGAGLAQRIASAGATVAPGWFGDVLSRTDGHYALAATGPGWAVAAVDWIRSIPLAAARINGAWTLDDRPERLRRAAGLGVADHDPDAALAIAMSGYTIGMATLYHGMELP
;
A
#
# COMPACT_ATOMS: atom_id res chain seq x y z
N MET A 1 -13.85 -4.42 39.51
CA MET A 1 -12.72 -3.55 39.15
C MET A 1 -11.89 -4.30 38.12
N THR A 2 -12.24 -4.16 36.84
CA THR A 2 -11.69 -4.96 35.75
C THR A 2 -10.64 -4.12 35.05
N MET A 3 -9.38 -4.53 35.17
CA MET A 3 -8.24 -3.89 34.51
C MET A 3 -8.42 -4.01 32.99
N ALA A 4 -8.71 -2.88 32.34
CA ALA A 4 -8.61 -2.75 30.90
C ALA A 4 -7.14 -2.95 30.50
N GLY A 5 -6.84 -4.05 29.83
CA GLY A 5 -5.52 -4.29 29.25
C GLY A 5 -5.16 -3.15 28.32
N ALA A 6 -4.09 -2.42 28.67
CA ALA A 6 -3.53 -1.39 27.83
C ALA A 6 -3.14 -2.02 26.48
N ARG A 7 -3.83 -1.62 25.41
CA ARG A 7 -3.38 -1.93 24.05
C ARG A 7 -2.12 -1.09 23.83
N THR A 8 -0.96 -1.73 23.92
CA THR A 8 0.30 -1.13 23.49
C THR A 8 0.14 -0.78 22.02
N SER A 9 0.07 0.52 21.70
CA SER A 9 0.12 1.00 20.33
C SER A 9 1.52 0.76 19.80
N GLN A 10 1.74 -0.40 19.17
CA GLN A 10 2.95 -0.63 18.42
C GLN A 10 2.99 0.37 17.26
N ALA A 11 4.15 1.01 17.03
CA ALA A 11 4.33 1.88 15.88
C ALA A 11 3.97 1.12 14.59
N PRO A 12 3.32 1.78 13.61
CA PRO A 12 2.97 1.12 12.36
C PRO A 12 4.25 0.65 11.66
N VAL A 13 4.19 -0.54 11.04
CA VAL A 13 5.33 -1.14 10.34
C VAL A 13 5.63 -0.41 9.02
N CYS A 14 4.67 0.40 8.55
CA CYS A 14 4.78 1.25 7.38
C CYS A 14 3.95 2.52 7.60
N ASP A 15 4.50 3.68 7.24
CA ASP A 15 3.75 4.92 7.15
C ASP A 15 2.92 4.94 5.87
N ILE A 16 1.66 5.38 5.93
CA ILE A 16 0.83 5.61 4.74
C ILE A 16 0.63 7.13 4.60
N ALA A 17 1.26 7.72 3.59
CA ALA A 17 1.23 9.17 3.31
C ALA A 17 0.13 9.58 2.31
N ILE A 18 -0.77 8.66 1.98
CA ILE A 18 -1.91 8.90 1.09
C ILE A 18 -2.82 9.97 1.71
N GLY A 19 -3.22 10.95 0.89
CA GLY A 19 -4.18 11.99 1.27
C GLY A 19 -5.62 11.60 0.91
N ASP A 20 -6.60 12.31 1.43
CA ASP A 20 -8.04 12.17 1.12
C ASP A 20 -8.45 12.81 -0.23
N GLU A 21 -7.48 13.33 -0.96
CA GLU A 21 -7.67 13.95 -2.26
C GLU A 21 -7.94 12.90 -3.37
N PHE A 22 -8.54 13.35 -4.47
CA PHE A 22 -8.67 12.56 -5.71
C PHE A 22 -9.36 11.20 -5.56
N GLY A 23 -10.36 11.09 -4.67
CA GLY A 23 -11.21 9.92 -4.54
C GLY A 23 -10.71 8.83 -3.58
N TRP A 24 -9.60 9.07 -2.89
CA TRP A 24 -9.19 8.23 -1.76
C TRP A 24 -10.11 8.40 -0.56
N ARG A 25 -10.36 7.31 0.14
CA ARG A 25 -11.14 7.29 1.39
C ARG A 25 -10.41 6.48 2.44
N CYS A 26 -10.40 7.01 3.66
CA CYS A 26 -9.83 6.35 4.83
C CYS A 26 -10.94 5.70 5.66
N TYR A 27 -10.88 4.38 5.80
CA TYR A 27 -11.78 3.56 6.59
C TYR A 27 -11.04 3.03 7.82
N ARG A 28 -11.68 3.10 8.99
CA ARG A 28 -11.11 2.60 10.25
C ARG A 28 -12.04 1.55 10.85
N SER A 29 -11.49 0.40 11.21
CA SER A 29 -12.23 -0.67 11.87
C SER A 29 -11.34 -1.40 12.88
N GLY A 30 -11.66 -1.25 14.17
CA GLY A 30 -10.80 -1.78 15.24
C GLY A 30 -9.37 -1.24 15.13
N PRO A 31 -8.33 -2.11 15.11
CA PRO A 31 -6.95 -1.68 14.94
C PRO A 31 -6.53 -1.45 13.49
N VAL A 32 -7.45 -1.62 12.52
CA VAL A 32 -7.17 -1.53 11.09
C VAL A 32 -7.48 -0.13 10.57
N THR A 33 -6.52 0.43 9.83
CA THR A 33 -6.74 1.61 8.99
C THR A 33 -6.53 1.21 7.53
N LEU A 34 -7.53 1.44 6.69
CA LEU A 34 -7.54 1.14 5.26
C LEU A 34 -7.73 2.44 4.48
N TRP A 35 -6.77 2.76 3.62
CA TRP A 35 -6.95 3.68 2.53
C TRP A 35 -7.41 2.91 1.31
N PHE A 36 -8.48 3.37 0.67
CA PHE A 36 -9.07 2.70 -0.47
C PHE A 36 -9.53 3.72 -1.52
N LYS A 37 -9.30 3.38 -2.80
CA LYS A 37 -9.78 4.13 -3.95
C LYS A 37 -10.24 3.13 -5.02
N GLY A 38 -11.31 3.49 -5.73
CA GLY A 38 -11.89 2.65 -6.77
C GLY A 38 -13.07 1.83 -6.26
N TRP A 39 -13.24 0.62 -6.79
CA TRP A 39 -14.35 -0.27 -6.47
C TRP A 39 -13.93 -1.74 -6.58
N LEU A 40 -14.61 -2.58 -5.80
CA LEU A 40 -14.51 -4.04 -5.81
C LEU A 40 -15.94 -4.59 -5.89
N ASP A 41 -16.17 -5.61 -6.71
CA ASP A 41 -17.48 -6.24 -6.79
C ASP A 41 -17.84 -6.95 -5.48
N GLY A 42 -19.08 -6.74 -5.02
CA GLY A 42 -19.59 -7.30 -3.77
C GLY A 42 -18.90 -6.83 -2.47
N LEU A 43 -17.98 -5.86 -2.53
CA LEU A 43 -17.26 -5.39 -1.34
C LEU A 43 -16.88 -3.90 -1.46
N ASP A 44 -17.38 -3.05 -0.56
CA ASP A 44 -16.92 -1.66 -0.49
C ASP A 44 -15.74 -1.50 0.49
N GLY A 45 -15.12 -0.31 0.51
CA GLY A 45 -13.97 -0.05 1.39
C GLY A 45 -14.30 -0.21 2.89
N ALA A 46 -15.52 0.12 3.32
CA ALA A 46 -15.92 -0.03 4.72
C ALA A 46 -16.05 -1.52 5.10
N GLY A 47 -16.73 -2.29 4.26
CA GLY A 47 -16.89 -3.73 4.40
C GLY A 47 -15.55 -4.46 4.33
N LEU A 48 -14.63 -4.03 3.46
CA LEU A 48 -13.28 -4.56 3.40
C LEU A 48 -12.51 -4.28 4.70
N ALA A 49 -12.52 -3.04 5.21
CA ALA A 49 -11.88 -2.71 6.48
C ALA A 49 -12.43 -3.55 7.64
N GLN A 50 -13.75 -3.76 7.70
CA GLN A 50 -14.39 -4.61 8.69
C GLN A 50 -13.99 -6.09 8.54
N ARG A 51 -13.93 -6.60 7.32
CA ARG A 51 -13.51 -7.98 7.03
C ARG A 51 -12.06 -8.22 7.47
N ILE A 52 -11.15 -7.27 7.18
CA ILE A 52 -9.75 -7.34 7.64
C ILE A 52 -9.69 -7.32 9.17
N ALA A 53 -10.40 -6.40 9.82
CA ALA A 53 -10.43 -6.30 11.27
C ALA A 53 -10.97 -7.58 11.93
N SER A 54 -11.95 -8.23 11.30
CA SER A 54 -12.58 -9.46 11.79
C SER A 54 -11.71 -10.69 11.61
N ALA A 55 -10.80 -10.70 10.63
CA ALA A 55 -9.81 -11.77 10.46
C ALA A 55 -8.78 -11.80 11.60
N GLY A 56 -8.53 -10.67 12.25
CA GLY A 56 -7.72 -10.56 13.46
C GLY A 56 -6.29 -11.07 13.27
N ALA A 57 -5.83 -11.96 14.16
CA ALA A 57 -4.49 -12.56 14.11
C ALA A 57 -4.25 -13.47 12.88
N THR A 58 -5.30 -13.79 12.12
CA THR A 58 -5.24 -14.65 10.91
C THR A 58 -4.78 -13.89 9.67
N VAL A 59 -4.55 -12.57 9.78
CA VAL A 59 -4.07 -11.73 8.67
C VAL A 59 -2.59 -12.05 8.40
N ALA A 60 -2.35 -13.12 7.65
CA ALA A 60 -1.06 -13.48 7.07
C ALA A 60 -0.97 -12.97 5.62
N PRO A 61 0.24 -12.84 5.02
CA PRO A 61 0.38 -12.34 3.64
C PRO A 61 -0.51 -13.07 2.61
N GLY A 62 -0.62 -14.40 2.71
CA GLY A 62 -1.47 -15.19 1.82
C GLY A 62 -2.96 -14.89 1.92
N TRP A 63 -3.44 -14.41 3.07
CA TRP A 63 -4.86 -14.09 3.27
C TRP A 63 -5.31 -12.93 2.36
N PHE A 64 -4.47 -11.90 2.20
CA PHE A 64 -4.78 -10.80 1.28
C PHE A 64 -4.82 -11.29 -0.17
N GLY A 65 -3.88 -12.16 -0.56
CA GLY A 65 -3.89 -12.82 -1.86
C GLY A 65 -5.21 -13.56 -2.11
N ASP A 66 -5.65 -14.39 -1.17
CA ASP A 66 -6.89 -15.17 -1.29
C ASP A 66 -8.16 -14.31 -1.35
N VAL A 67 -8.18 -13.18 -0.63
CA VAL A 67 -9.32 -12.25 -0.64
C VAL A 67 -9.37 -11.49 -1.95
N LEU A 68 -8.25 -10.96 -2.41
CA LEU A 68 -8.16 -10.08 -3.56
C LEU A 68 -8.16 -10.84 -4.89
N SER A 69 -7.70 -12.09 -4.93
CA SER A 69 -7.72 -12.93 -6.14
C SER A 69 -9.12 -13.37 -6.55
N ARG A 70 -10.12 -13.15 -5.69
CA ARG A 70 -11.53 -13.56 -5.89
C ARG A 70 -12.46 -12.38 -6.15
N THR A 71 -11.92 -11.18 -6.26
CA THR A 71 -12.69 -9.95 -6.43
C THR A 71 -12.38 -9.32 -7.77
N ASP A 72 -13.42 -9.03 -8.54
CA ASP A 72 -13.31 -8.19 -9.72
C ASP A 72 -13.38 -6.72 -9.32
N GLY A 73 -12.63 -5.85 -10.01
CA GLY A 73 -12.68 -4.42 -9.73
C GLY A 73 -11.50 -3.63 -10.28
N HIS A 74 -11.62 -2.30 -10.15
CA HIS A 74 -10.54 -1.35 -10.38
C HIS A 74 -10.28 -0.64 -9.07
N TYR A 75 -9.17 -0.95 -8.42
CA TYR A 75 -8.94 -0.55 -7.04
C TYR A 75 -7.47 -0.34 -6.73
N ALA A 76 -7.24 0.47 -5.72
CA ALA A 76 -6.01 0.48 -4.95
C ALA A 76 -6.33 0.55 -3.47
N LEU A 77 -5.52 -0.12 -2.67
CA LEU A 77 -5.63 -0.14 -1.23
C LEU A 77 -4.27 -0.10 -0.56
N ALA A 78 -4.21 0.58 0.57
CA ALA A 78 -3.11 0.50 1.52
C ALA A 78 -3.71 0.35 2.92
N ALA A 79 -3.34 -0.71 3.63
CA ALA A 79 -3.87 -0.99 4.95
C ALA A 79 -2.76 -1.22 5.97
N THR A 80 -3.02 -0.80 7.21
CA THR A 80 -2.17 -1.07 8.37
C THR A 80 -2.99 -1.74 9.46
N GLY A 81 -2.33 -2.61 10.21
CA GLY A 81 -2.82 -3.19 11.45
C GLY A 81 -1.67 -3.54 12.39
N PRO A 82 -1.94 -4.28 13.48
CA PRO A 82 -0.93 -4.59 14.48
C PRO A 82 0.23 -5.41 13.89
N GLY A 83 1.40 -4.77 13.73
CA GLY A 83 2.61 -5.44 13.26
C GLY A 83 2.65 -5.74 11.75
N TRP A 84 1.73 -5.18 10.95
CA TRP A 84 1.72 -5.40 9.51
C TRP A 84 1.21 -4.19 8.73
N ALA A 85 1.62 -4.14 7.46
CA ALA A 85 1.06 -3.27 6.45
C ALA A 85 0.94 -4.04 5.13
N VAL A 86 -0.02 -3.65 4.29
CA VAL A 86 -0.20 -4.20 2.94
C VAL A 86 -0.56 -3.08 1.99
N ALA A 87 -0.05 -3.15 0.77
CA ALA A 87 -0.54 -2.39 -0.36
C ALA A 87 -0.91 -3.36 -1.46
N ALA A 88 -2.00 -3.07 -2.17
CA ALA A 88 -2.39 -3.85 -3.33
C ALA A 88 -3.14 -2.95 -4.31
N VAL A 89 -3.02 -3.31 -5.58
CA VAL A 89 -3.67 -2.65 -6.70
C VAL A 89 -4.31 -3.71 -7.59
N ASP A 90 -5.26 -3.31 -8.43
CA ASP A 90 -5.82 -4.20 -9.44
C ASP A 90 -4.77 -4.68 -10.45
N TRP A 91 -5.11 -5.72 -11.23
CA TRP A 91 -4.16 -6.42 -12.10
C TRP A 91 -3.56 -5.57 -13.22
N ILE A 92 -4.23 -4.48 -13.65
CA ILE A 92 -3.66 -3.51 -14.61
C ILE A 92 -3.00 -2.31 -13.92
N ARG A 93 -3.03 -2.26 -12.58
CA ARG A 93 -2.54 -1.15 -11.76
C ARG A 93 -3.17 0.18 -12.18
N SER A 94 -4.50 0.19 -12.33
CA SER A 94 -5.24 1.38 -12.79
C SER A 94 -5.06 2.60 -11.87
N ILE A 95 -4.75 2.36 -10.59
CA ILE A 95 -4.43 3.37 -9.59
C ILE A 95 -3.07 2.99 -8.97
N PRO A 96 -1.96 3.56 -9.46
CA PRO A 96 -0.62 3.18 -8.99
C PRO A 96 -0.38 3.56 -7.53
N LEU A 97 0.31 2.69 -6.81
CA LEU A 97 0.89 2.95 -5.51
C LEU A 97 2.41 2.80 -5.60
N ALA A 98 3.13 3.49 -4.72
CA ALA A 98 4.57 3.39 -4.59
C ALA A 98 5.00 3.26 -3.14
N ALA A 99 6.07 2.50 -2.91
CA ALA A 99 6.73 2.34 -1.63
C ALA A 99 8.20 2.77 -1.71
N ALA A 100 8.71 3.38 -0.66
CA ALA A 100 10.13 3.70 -0.51
C ALA A 100 10.50 3.74 0.98
N ARG A 101 11.80 3.73 1.28
CA ARG A 101 12.26 3.95 2.66
C ARG A 101 12.57 5.43 2.90
N ILE A 102 11.94 6.02 3.92
CA ILE A 102 12.21 7.36 4.41
C ILE A 102 12.75 7.23 5.83
N ASN A 103 13.96 7.74 6.09
CA ASN A 103 14.63 7.64 7.39
C ASN A 103 14.68 6.19 7.94
N GLY A 104 14.81 5.20 7.04
CA GLY A 104 14.88 3.79 7.39
C GLY A 104 13.53 3.08 7.58
N ALA A 105 12.40 3.80 7.56
CA ALA A 105 11.06 3.23 7.65
C ALA A 105 10.39 3.14 6.27
N TRP A 106 9.58 2.12 6.04
CA TRP A 106 8.76 2.03 4.82
C TRP A 106 7.68 3.10 4.82
N THR A 107 7.48 3.74 3.68
CA THR A 107 6.39 4.69 3.44
C THR A 107 5.71 4.38 2.12
N LEU A 108 4.38 4.35 2.14
CA LEU A 108 3.49 4.13 1.00
C LEU A 108 2.80 5.43 0.58
N ASP A 109 2.70 5.66 -0.71
CA ASP A 109 2.08 6.86 -1.28
C ASP A 109 1.42 6.57 -2.64
N ASP A 110 0.40 7.35 -3.01
CA ASP A 110 -0.20 7.38 -4.35
C ASP A 110 0.52 8.37 -5.30
N ARG A 111 1.47 9.14 -4.76
CA ARG A 111 2.30 10.10 -5.51
C ARG A 111 3.78 9.67 -5.50
N PRO A 112 4.23 8.87 -6.48
CA PRO A 112 5.61 8.37 -6.51
C PRO A 112 6.66 9.49 -6.51
N GLU A 113 6.41 10.61 -7.19
CA GLU A 113 7.35 11.75 -7.21
C GLU A 113 7.47 12.44 -5.85
N ARG A 114 6.39 12.50 -5.06
CA ARG A 114 6.43 13.04 -3.68
C ARG A 114 7.26 12.11 -2.80
N LEU A 115 7.03 10.81 -2.94
CA LEU A 115 7.76 9.77 -2.21
C LEU A 115 9.25 9.77 -2.55
N ARG A 116 9.61 9.85 -3.85
CA ARG A 116 11.00 9.98 -4.33
C ARG A 116 11.74 11.14 -3.66
N ARG A 117 11.12 12.33 -3.66
CA ARG A 117 11.71 13.54 -3.06
C ARG A 117 11.92 13.37 -1.56
N ALA A 118 10.95 12.80 -0.87
CA ALA A 118 11.04 12.58 0.58
C ALA A 118 12.09 11.52 0.94
N ALA A 119 12.30 10.52 0.07
CA ALA A 119 13.38 9.54 0.20
C ALA A 119 14.77 10.08 -0.22
N GLY A 120 14.84 11.28 -0.80
CA GLY A 120 16.09 11.91 -1.23
C GLY A 120 16.73 11.31 -2.49
N LEU A 121 15.97 10.53 -3.26
CA LEU A 121 16.48 9.81 -4.43
C LEU A 121 16.67 10.76 -5.61
N GLY A 122 17.83 10.72 -6.26
CA GLY A 122 18.19 11.55 -7.40
C GLY A 122 18.70 10.73 -8.60
N VAL A 123 19.35 11.42 -9.53
CA VAL A 123 19.88 10.80 -10.77
C VAL A 123 20.91 9.71 -10.47
N ALA A 124 21.69 9.87 -9.39
CA ALA A 124 22.68 8.88 -8.97
C ALA A 124 22.05 7.54 -8.55
N ASP A 125 20.75 7.54 -8.23
CA ASP A 125 20.00 6.37 -7.79
C ASP A 125 19.23 5.70 -8.94
N HIS A 126 19.44 6.15 -10.19
CA HIS A 126 18.80 5.51 -11.33
C HIS A 126 19.26 4.05 -11.48
N ASP A 127 18.29 3.16 -11.71
CA ASP A 127 18.54 1.81 -12.17
C ASP A 127 18.79 1.85 -13.69
N PRO A 128 20.01 1.53 -14.16
CA PRO A 128 20.34 1.61 -15.58
C PRO A 128 19.58 0.59 -16.43
N ASP A 129 19.24 -0.58 -15.88
CA ASP A 129 18.49 -1.60 -16.60
C ASP A 129 17.02 -1.19 -16.73
N ALA A 130 16.44 -0.62 -15.66
CA ALA A 130 15.11 -0.04 -15.71
C ALA A 130 15.04 1.16 -16.66
N ALA A 131 16.05 2.03 -16.65
CA ALA A 131 16.15 3.18 -17.55
C ALA A 131 16.22 2.73 -19.01
N LEU A 132 17.03 1.69 -19.31
CA LEU A 132 17.12 1.11 -20.64
C LEU A 132 15.78 0.49 -21.08
N ALA A 133 15.13 -0.29 -20.20
CA ALA A 133 13.82 -0.87 -20.48
C ALA A 133 12.80 0.22 -20.83
N ILE A 134 12.71 1.28 -20.03
CA ILE A 134 11.82 2.43 -20.31
C ILE A 134 12.19 3.09 -21.65
N ALA A 135 13.48 3.28 -21.94
CA ALA A 135 13.91 3.88 -23.21
C ALA A 135 13.54 3.02 -24.43
N MET A 136 13.55 1.69 -24.28
CA MET A 136 13.29 0.74 -25.37
C MET A 136 11.79 0.42 -25.55
N SER A 137 11.06 0.19 -24.46
CA SER A 137 9.67 -0.28 -24.48
C SER A 137 8.66 0.72 -23.90
N GLY A 138 9.12 1.77 -23.23
CA GLY A 138 8.27 2.74 -22.55
C GLY A 138 7.81 2.31 -21.14
N TYR A 139 8.25 1.15 -20.63
CA TYR A 139 7.82 0.64 -19.33
C TYR A 139 8.83 -0.33 -18.68
N THR A 140 8.69 -0.55 -17.37
CA THR A 140 9.32 -1.63 -16.61
C THR A 140 8.31 -2.72 -16.24
N ILE A 141 8.80 -3.91 -15.90
CA ILE A 141 7.96 -5.05 -15.49
C ILE A 141 8.04 -5.30 -13.98
N GLY A 142 6.96 -5.86 -13.43
CA GLY A 142 6.89 -6.18 -12.00
C GLY A 142 7.02 -4.94 -11.12
N MET A 143 7.84 -5.05 -10.07
CA MET A 143 8.06 -4.01 -9.07
C MET A 143 9.17 -3.01 -9.46
N ALA A 144 9.86 -3.22 -10.60
CA ALA A 144 11.01 -2.43 -10.99
C ALA A 144 10.59 -0.99 -11.33
N THR A 145 11.41 -0.03 -10.90
CA THR A 145 11.19 1.41 -11.12
C THR A 145 12.46 2.05 -11.67
N LEU A 146 12.36 3.29 -12.15
CA LEU A 146 13.55 4.04 -12.58
C LEU A 146 14.57 4.26 -11.46
N TYR A 147 14.15 4.26 -10.19
CA TYR A 147 15.02 4.55 -9.05
C TYR A 147 15.23 3.30 -8.19
N HIS A 148 16.50 3.00 -7.89
CA HIS A 148 16.82 2.11 -6.78
C HIS A 148 16.26 2.69 -5.47
N GLY A 149 15.64 1.83 -4.65
CA GLY A 149 15.02 2.25 -3.38
C GLY A 149 13.54 2.64 -3.47
N MET A 150 12.91 2.49 -4.64
CA MET A 150 11.46 2.55 -4.83
C MET A 150 10.90 1.24 -5.36
N GLU A 151 9.68 0.92 -4.96
CA GLU A 151 8.91 -0.24 -5.42
C GLU A 151 7.49 0.20 -5.83
N LEU A 152 6.92 -0.47 -6.84
CA LEU A 152 5.55 -0.25 -7.32
C LEU A 152 4.71 -1.53 -7.12
N PRO A 153 4.03 -1.68 -5.95
CA PRO A 153 3.19 -2.84 -5.63
C PRO A 153 2.05 -3.08 -6.64
#